data_AF-A0A9X2YAU8-F1
#
_entry.id   AF-A0A9X2YAU8-F1
#
_cell.length_a   1.000
_cell.length_b   1.000
_cell.length_c   1.000
_cell.angle_alpha   90.00
_cell.angle_beta   90.00
_cell.angle_gamma   90.00
#
_symmetry.space_group_name_H-M   'P 1'
#
loop_
_entity.id
_entity.type
_entity.pdbx_description
1 polymer ?
#
loop_
_entity_poly.entity_id
_entity_poly.type
_entity_poly.pdbx_seq_one_letter_code
_entity_poly.pdbx_strand_id
1 'polypeptide(L)'
;MAVSNSRRARAARRRKRRVAAVVNDLTDAQWLAIKAAWNGCAYCGAATASLQRDCVMAISRGGRYTVDNVVPACGPCNASKCNDEVTGWLRRKRLDERLFLERYVAIRAQLTAADPDSALTVVADTARLP
;
A
#
# COMPACT_ATOMS: atom_id res chain seq x y z
N MET A 1 4.76 29.18 17.51
CA MET A 1 4.57 27.83 18.10
C MET A 1 5.89 27.07 18.05
N ALA A 2 6.38 26.55 19.17
CA ALA A 2 7.63 25.78 19.23
C ALA A 2 7.51 24.48 18.43
N VAL A 3 8.37 24.29 17.43
CA VAL A 3 8.38 23.06 16.62
C VAL A 3 8.91 21.92 17.49
N SER A 4 8.07 20.92 17.78
CA SER A 4 8.53 19.77 18.56
C SER A 4 9.64 19.03 17.81
N ASN A 5 10.81 18.93 18.44
CA ASN A 5 12.02 18.36 17.85
C ASN A 5 12.24 16.87 18.22
N SER A 6 11.20 16.23 18.76
CA SER A 6 11.28 14.81 19.10
C SER A 6 11.56 13.97 17.85
N ARG A 7 12.24 12.82 18.03
CA ARG A 7 12.49 11.86 16.94
C ARG A 7 11.18 11.47 16.24
N ARG A 8 10.10 11.26 17.01
CA ARG A 8 8.76 10.96 16.51
C ARG A 8 8.18 12.08 15.64
N ALA A 9 8.29 13.34 16.10
CA ALA A 9 7.80 14.48 15.34
C ALA A 9 8.57 14.69 14.02
N ARG A 10 9.89 14.46 14.02
CA ARG A 10 10.71 14.48 12.80
C ARG A 10 10.30 13.38 11.82
N ALA A 11 10.09 12.14 12.30
CA ALA A 11 9.64 11.02 11.49
C ALA A 11 8.26 11.28 10.86
N ALA A 12 7.30 11.79 11.64
CA ALA A 12 5.97 12.15 11.17
C ALA A 12 6.01 13.23 10.07
N ARG A 13 6.81 14.30 10.26
CA ARG A 13 7.01 15.34 9.24
C ARG A 13 7.65 14.80 7.96
N ARG A 14 8.64 13.91 8.07
CA ARG A 14 9.26 13.25 6.90
C ARG A 14 8.24 12.37 6.16
N ARG A 15 7.43 11.60 6.89
CA ARG A 15 6.36 10.78 6.32
C ARG A 15 5.34 11.64 5.58
N LYS A 16 4.82 12.70 6.21
CA LYS A 16 3.85 13.63 5.59
C LYS A 16 4.38 14.21 4.28
N ARG A 17 5.62 14.71 4.28
CA ARG A 17 6.26 15.24 3.06
C ARG A 17 6.36 14.20 1.94
N ARG A 18 6.73 12.96 2.26
CA ARG A 18 6.83 11.87 1.27
C ARG A 18 5.48 11.49 0.68
N VAL A 19 4.42 11.41 1.50
CA VAL A 19 3.06 11.17 0.99
C VAL A 19 2.67 12.27 0.01
N ALA A 20 2.86 13.54 0.41
CA ALA A 20 2.46 14.69 -0.40
C ALA A 20 3.25 14.83 -1.72
N ALA A 21 4.41 14.18 -1.82
CA ALA A 21 5.28 14.25 -3.00
C ALA A 21 5.01 13.12 -4.02
N VAL A 22 4.13 12.17 -3.72
CA VAL A 22 3.77 11.07 -4.63
C VAL A 22 2.29 11.10 -4.92
N VAL A 23 1.86 10.37 -5.96
CA VAL A 23 0.43 10.17 -6.24
C VAL A 23 -0.20 9.48 -5.03
N ASN A 24 -1.27 10.11 -4.53
CA ASN A 24 -1.99 9.75 -3.32
C ASN A 24 -3.48 10.04 -3.52
N ASP A 25 -4.09 9.27 -4.42
CA ASP A 25 -5.45 9.41 -4.92
C ASP A 25 -6.40 8.32 -4.41
N LEU A 26 -5.91 7.40 -3.56
CA LEU A 26 -6.73 6.32 -3.01
C LEU A 26 -7.95 6.87 -2.27
N THR A 27 -9.14 6.61 -2.82
CA THR A 27 -10.41 7.04 -2.25
C THR A 27 -10.87 6.10 -1.13
N ASP A 28 -11.81 6.57 -0.30
CA ASP A 28 -12.39 5.71 0.74
C ASP A 28 -13.22 4.56 0.15
N ALA A 29 -13.88 4.77 -0.99
CA ALA A 29 -14.61 3.72 -1.70
C ALA A 29 -13.65 2.62 -2.22
N GLN A 30 -12.55 3.01 -2.86
CA GLN A 30 -11.50 2.07 -3.27
C GLN A 30 -10.90 1.34 -2.07
N TRP A 31 -10.70 2.02 -0.94
CA TRP A 31 -10.23 1.38 0.28
C TRP A 31 -11.22 0.33 0.81
N LEU A 32 -12.52 0.60 0.78
CA LEU A 32 -13.54 -0.39 1.15
C LEU A 32 -13.50 -1.61 0.21
N ALA A 33 -13.37 -1.39 -1.10
CA ALA A 33 -13.26 -2.45 -2.09
C ALA A 33 -12.00 -3.31 -1.88
N ILE A 34 -10.84 -2.69 -1.60
CA ILE A 34 -9.60 -3.38 -1.23
C ILE A 34 -9.81 -4.26 0.00
N LYS A 35 -10.41 -3.72 1.07
CA LYS A 35 -10.66 -4.51 2.30
C LYS A 35 -11.55 -5.71 2.01
N ALA A 36 -12.62 -5.53 1.23
CA ALA A 36 -13.54 -6.59 0.87
C ALA A 36 -12.86 -7.69 0.05
N ALA A 37 -12.06 -7.32 -0.96
CA ALA A 37 -11.37 -8.28 -1.84
C ALA A 37 -10.32 -9.13 -1.10
N TRP A 38 -9.63 -8.54 -0.12
CA TRP A 38 -8.65 -9.28 0.69
C TRP A 38 -9.30 -10.10 1.81
N ASN A 39 -10.40 -9.62 2.39
CA ASN A 39 -11.12 -10.24 3.50
C ASN A 39 -10.23 -10.57 4.72
N GLY A 40 -9.32 -9.65 5.07
CA GLY A 40 -8.38 -9.83 6.17
C GLY A 40 -7.06 -9.10 5.92
N CYS A 41 -6.08 -9.35 6.79
CA CYS A 41 -4.72 -8.90 6.55
C CYS A 41 -4.14 -9.59 5.31
N ALA A 42 -3.65 -8.81 4.35
CA ALA A 42 -3.05 -9.31 3.12
C ALA A 42 -1.84 -10.22 3.34
N TYR A 43 -1.20 -10.12 4.51
CA TYR A 43 0.02 -10.86 4.81
C TYR A 43 -0.25 -12.12 5.64
N CYS A 44 -0.83 -11.97 6.83
CA CYS A 44 -1.05 -13.10 7.74
C CYS A 44 -2.46 -13.70 7.66
N GLY A 45 -3.35 -13.14 6.83
CA GLY A 45 -4.73 -13.61 6.68
C GLY A 45 -5.67 -13.28 7.85
N ALA A 46 -5.16 -12.74 8.97
CA ALA A 46 -5.98 -12.48 10.15
C ALA A 46 -7.10 -11.47 9.86
N ALA A 47 -8.33 -11.86 10.20
CA ALA A 47 -9.47 -10.96 10.23
C ALA A 47 -9.39 -10.11 11.51
N THR A 48 -9.15 -8.81 11.35
CA THR A 48 -9.06 -7.87 12.48
C THR A 48 -9.96 -6.67 12.22
N ALA A 49 -10.57 -6.12 13.27
CA ALA A 49 -11.42 -4.94 13.15
C ALA A 49 -10.69 -3.69 12.62
N SER A 50 -9.38 -3.57 12.88
CA SER A 50 -8.58 -2.37 12.56
C SER A 50 -7.47 -2.65 11.53
N LEU A 51 -7.88 -2.92 10.29
CA LEU A 51 -6.94 -3.01 9.17
C LEU A 51 -6.40 -1.61 8.79
N GLN A 52 -5.09 -1.53 8.60
CA GLN A 52 -4.36 -0.34 8.19
C GLN A 52 -4.05 -0.42 6.69
N ARG A 53 -3.90 0.74 6.04
CA ARG A 53 -3.42 0.86 4.66
C ARG A 53 -1.89 0.71 4.65
N ASP A 54 -1.38 -0.38 4.09
CA ASP A 54 0.05 -0.58 3.86
C ASP A 54 0.36 -0.52 2.36
N CYS A 55 1.49 0.05 2.00
CA CYS A 55 1.97 0.13 0.62
C CYS A 55 2.89 -1.07 0.34
N VAL A 56 2.55 -1.92 -0.62
CA VAL A 56 3.36 -3.09 -1.02
C VAL A 56 4.77 -2.66 -1.38
N MET A 57 4.91 -1.68 -2.28
CA MET A 57 6.13 -0.89 -2.44
C MET A 57 6.06 0.33 -1.53
N ALA A 58 6.98 0.44 -0.56
CA ALA A 58 7.00 1.59 0.35
C ALA A 58 7.20 2.92 -0.41
N ILE A 59 6.54 4.00 0.04
CA ILE A 59 6.73 5.34 -0.56
C ILE A 59 8.19 5.80 -0.51
N SER A 60 8.92 5.39 0.53
CA SER A 60 10.35 5.69 0.67
C SER A 60 11.24 5.01 -0.38
N ARG A 61 10.68 4.09 -1.16
CA ARG A 61 11.31 3.29 -2.22
C ARG A 61 10.63 3.50 -3.59
N GLY A 62 9.84 4.56 -3.76
CA GLY A 62 9.18 4.89 -5.03
C GLY A 62 7.72 4.46 -5.15
N GLY A 63 7.14 3.85 -4.12
CA GLY A 63 5.73 3.47 -4.15
C GLY A 63 4.76 4.66 -4.10
N ARG A 64 3.56 4.47 -4.65
CA ARG A 64 2.44 5.43 -4.65
C ARG A 64 1.36 5.02 -3.65
N TYR A 65 0.46 5.93 -3.29
CA TYR A 65 -0.64 5.66 -2.37
C TYR A 65 -1.97 5.55 -3.14
N THR A 66 -2.05 4.48 -3.92
CA THR A 66 -3.02 4.22 -4.99
C THR A 66 -3.67 2.85 -4.79
N VAL A 67 -4.77 2.57 -5.51
CA VAL A 67 -5.50 1.29 -5.44
C VAL A 67 -4.62 0.08 -5.75
N ASP A 68 -3.63 0.26 -6.62
CA ASP A 68 -2.79 -0.82 -7.12
C ASP A 68 -1.61 -1.15 -6.19
N ASN A 69 -1.22 -0.26 -5.28
CA ASN A 69 -0.10 -0.47 -4.37
C ASN A 69 -0.52 -0.65 -2.90
N VAL A 70 -1.74 -0.23 -2.53
CA VAL A 70 -2.21 -0.33 -1.14
C VAL A 70 -2.92 -1.66 -0.88
N VAL A 71 -2.57 -2.30 0.23
CA VAL A 71 -3.21 -3.52 0.75
C VAL A 71 -3.61 -3.34 2.21
N PRO A 72 -4.59 -4.12 2.70
CA PRO A 72 -4.94 -4.09 4.12
C PRO A 72 -3.95 -4.91 4.94
N ALA A 73 -3.45 -4.33 6.03
CA ALA A 73 -2.53 -5.00 6.93
C ALA A 73 -2.94 -4.81 8.39
N CYS A 74 -2.79 -5.85 9.20
CA CYS A 74 -2.94 -5.71 10.66
C CYS A 74 -1.75 -4.91 11.23
N GLY A 75 -1.95 -4.30 12.40
CA GLY A 75 -0.92 -3.50 13.09
C GLY A 75 0.44 -4.20 13.23
N PRO A 76 0.50 -5.47 13.70
CA PRO A 76 1.76 -6.21 13.81
C PRO A 76 2.48 -6.42 12.48
N CYS A 77 1.76 -6.77 11.41
CA CYS A 77 2.37 -6.98 10.10
C CYS A 77 2.87 -5.67 9.49
N ASN A 78 2.05 -4.62 9.52
CA ASN A 78 2.42 -3.31 9.00
C ASN A 78 3.65 -2.73 9.74
N ALA A 79 3.67 -2.81 11.07
CA ALA A 79 4.80 -2.37 11.87
C ALA A 79 6.07 -3.20 11.59
N SER A 80 5.92 -4.52 11.43
CA SER A 80 7.03 -5.43 11.14
C SER A 80 7.61 -5.25 9.73
N LYS A 81 6.78 -5.00 8.72
CA LYS A 81 7.22 -4.72 7.35
C LYS A 81 7.87 -3.36 7.26
N CYS A 82 7.26 -2.34 7.87
CA CYS A 82 7.74 -0.97 7.87
C CYS A 82 8.02 -0.47 6.44
N ASN A 83 9.29 -0.31 6.05
CA ASN A 83 9.66 0.12 4.70
C ASN A 83 10.28 -1.02 3.88
N ASP A 84 10.42 -2.22 4.44
CA ASP A 84 11.09 -3.34 3.79
C ASP A 84 10.38 -3.73 2.49
N GLU A 85 11.15 -4.25 1.54
CA GLU A 85 10.61 -4.83 0.31
C GLU A 85 9.76 -6.06 0.68
N VAL A 86 8.59 -6.18 0.05
CA VAL A 86 7.53 -7.08 0.51
C VAL A 86 7.96 -8.55 0.43
N THR A 87 8.60 -8.98 -0.66
CA THR A 87 8.96 -10.38 -0.86
C THR A 87 10.09 -10.80 0.09
N GLY A 88 11.12 -9.97 0.24
CA GLY A 88 12.20 -10.18 1.21
C GLY A 88 11.69 -10.19 2.64
N TRP A 89 10.71 -9.36 2.97
CA TRP A 89 10.05 -9.39 4.28
C TRP A 89 9.19 -10.63 4.48
N LEU A 90 8.38 -11.04 3.50
CA LEU A 90 7.57 -12.26 3.54
C LEU A 90 8.43 -13.50 3.79
N ARG A 91 9.53 -13.64 3.03
CA ARG A 91 10.51 -14.73 3.21
C ARG A 91 11.10 -14.76 4.62
N ARG A 92 11.54 -13.60 5.14
CA ARG A 92 12.07 -13.48 6.50
C ARG A 92 11.03 -13.80 7.58
N LYS A 93 9.76 -13.47 7.34
CA LYS A 93 8.64 -13.80 8.24
C LYS A 93 8.12 -15.23 8.07
N ARG A 94 8.64 -15.99 7.10
CA ARG A 94 8.17 -17.33 6.73
C ARG A 94 6.67 -17.33 6.39
N LEU A 95 6.20 -16.27 5.74
CA LEU A 95 4.85 -16.19 5.18
C LEU A 95 4.86 -16.67 3.73
N ASP A 96 3.70 -17.09 3.23
CA ASP A 96 3.57 -17.61 1.86
C ASP A 96 3.65 -16.47 0.83
N GLU A 97 4.85 -16.27 0.29
CA GLU A 97 5.13 -15.28 -0.74
C GLU A 97 4.31 -15.52 -2.01
N ARG A 98 4.22 -16.78 -2.44
CA ARG A 98 3.53 -17.15 -3.69
C ARG A 98 2.05 -16.82 -3.59
N LEU A 99 1.41 -17.24 -2.50
CA LEU A 99 0.00 -16.95 -2.26
C LEU A 99 -0.27 -15.43 -2.21
N PHE A 100 0.61 -14.66 -1.57
CA PHE A 100 0.49 -13.21 -1.55
C PHE A 100 0.55 -12.61 -2.96
N LEU A 101 1.56 -12.98 -3.77
CA LEU A 101 1.75 -12.43 -5.11
C LEU A 101 0.59 -12.81 -6.06
N GLU A 102 0.15 -14.06 -6.03
CA GLU A 102 -0.99 -14.54 -6.83
C GLU A 102 -2.26 -13.75 -6.50
N ARG A 103 -2.59 -13.60 -5.21
CA ARG A 103 -3.75 -12.81 -4.78
C ARG A 103 -3.60 -11.33 -5.10
N TYR A 104 -2.41 -10.77 -4.92
CA TYR A 104 -2.14 -9.36 -5.19
C TYR A 104 -2.37 -9.02 -6.67
N VAL A 105 -1.89 -9.86 -7.59
CA VAL A 105 -2.14 -9.70 -9.03
C VAL A 105 -3.63 -9.84 -9.35
N ALA A 106 -4.29 -10.89 -8.85
CA ALA A 106 -5.70 -11.15 -9.13
C ALA A 106 -6.62 -10.02 -8.64
N ILE A 107 -6.43 -9.58 -7.39
CA ILE A 107 -7.25 -8.51 -6.79
C ILE A 107 -7.01 -7.18 -7.50
N ARG A 108 -5.76 -6.84 -7.86
CA ARG A 108 -5.47 -5.62 -8.61
C ARG A 108 -6.16 -5.60 -9.97
N ALA A 109 -6.12 -6.71 -10.69
CA ALA A 109 -6.80 -6.83 -11.98
C ALA A 109 -8.31 -6.62 -11.82
N GLN A 110 -8.92 -7.25 -10.80
CA GLN A 110 -10.34 -7.09 -10.48
C GLN A 110 -10.71 -5.63 -10.16
N LEU A 111 -9.94 -4.96 -9.30
CA LEU A 111 -10.24 -3.60 -8.87
C LEU A 111 -9.99 -2.56 -9.96
N THR A 112 -9.00 -2.77 -10.83
CA THR A 112 -8.73 -1.86 -11.96
C THR A 112 -9.79 -2.00 -13.05
N ALA A 113 -10.26 -3.22 -13.32
CA ALA A 113 -11.33 -3.46 -14.29
C ALA A 113 -12.68 -2.88 -13.85
N ALA A 114 -12.92 -2.78 -12.53
CA ALA A 114 -14.15 -2.24 -11.97
C ALA A 114 -14.21 -0.70 -11.91
N ASP A 115 -13.10 -0.01 -12.20
CA ASP A 115 -12.96 1.44 -12.03
C ASP A 115 -12.48 2.09 -13.36
N PRO A 116 -13.37 2.32 -14.34
CA PRO A 116 -13.00 2.73 -15.70
C PRO A 116 -12.28 4.08 -15.77
N ASP A 117 -12.43 4.96 -14.77
CA ASP A 117 -11.69 6.22 -14.67
C ASP A 117 -10.21 6.04 -14.30
N SER A 118 -9.84 4.93 -13.65
CA SER A 118 -8.45 4.62 -13.29
C SER A 118 -7.63 4.13 -14.49
N ALA A 119 -8.28 3.46 -15.45
CA ALA A 119 -7.63 2.90 -16.64
C ALA A 119 -7.04 3.98 -17.58
N LEU A 120 -7.58 5.21 -17.59
CA LEU A 120 -7.12 6.30 -18.45
C LEU A 120 -5.81 6.97 -17.98
N THR A 121 -5.44 6.86 -16.71
CA THR A 121 -4.23 7.54 -16.18
C THR A 121 -2.94 6.74 -16.42
N VAL A 122 -3.02 5.41 -16.51
CA VAL A 122 -1.85 4.54 -16.75
C VAL A 122 -1.31 4.67 -18.19
N VAL A 123 -2.20 4.91 -19.17
CA VAL A 123 -1.81 5.05 -20.58
C VAL A 123 -1.17 6.41 -20.89
N ALA A 124 -1.40 7.42 -20.05
CA ALA A 124 -0.84 8.76 -20.25
C ALA A 124 0.62 8.89 -19.77
N ASP A 125 1.06 8.08 -18.79
CA ASP A 125 2.42 8.15 -18.22
C ASP A 125 3.44 7.29 -18.98
N THR A 126 3.00 6.29 -19.75
CA THR A 126 3.85 5.49 -20.66
C THR A 126 4.10 6.16 -22.01
N ALA A 127 3.28 7.16 -22.39
CA ALA A 127 3.45 7.93 -23.62
C ALA A 127 4.50 9.07 -23.50
N ARG A 128 5.20 9.18 -22.37
CA ARG A 128 6.21 10.20 -22.10
C ARG A 128 7.55 9.59 -21.68
N LEU A 129 8.08 8.70 -22.51
CA LEU A 129 9.50 8.32 -22.51
C LEU A 129 10.04 8.56 -23.93
N PRO A 130 11.22 9.18 -24.09
CA PRO A 130 11.83 9.44 -25.39
C PRO A 130 12.22 8.15 -26.13
#